data_AF-A0A0M0GD99-F1
#
_entry.id   AF-A0A0M0GD99-F1
#
_cell.length_a   1.000
_cell.length_b   1.000
_cell.length_c   1.000
_cell.angle_alpha   90.00
_cell.angle_beta   90.00
_cell.angle_gamma   90.00
#
_symmetry.space_group_name_H-M   'P 1'
#
loop_
_entity.id
_entity.type
_entity.pdbx_description
1 polymer ?
#
loop_
_entity_poly.entity_id
_entity_poly.type
_entity_poly.pdbx_seq_one_letter_code
_entity_poly.pdbx_strand_id
1 'polypeptide(L)'
;MEAYNQLIKLGRKIKSDKSIKDRSPEYIVNEIDSIEKKLQWSSIDDFFKLFPPVKKNADDGTWNYKSALEFIRINFGERFGRDDFKKIITNGLYENPYLFKVGVAYLISLSRVDDEEMLERIIDVKFID
;
A
#
# COMPACT_ATOMS: atom_id res chain seq x y z
N MET A 1 10.31 11.77 4.85
CA MET A 1 10.11 11.39 6.28
C MET A 1 8.65 11.54 6.75
N GLU A 2 7.97 12.63 6.41
CA GLU A 2 6.58 12.85 6.88
C GLU A 2 5.59 11.76 6.40
N ALA A 3 5.64 11.38 5.11
CA ALA A 3 4.76 10.35 4.55
C ALA A 3 4.91 8.98 5.26
N TYR A 4 6.14 8.53 5.52
CA TYR A 4 6.40 7.27 6.22
C TYR A 4 5.91 7.30 7.67
N ASN A 5 6.06 8.44 8.35
CA ASN A 5 5.52 8.61 9.70
C ASN A 5 3.99 8.58 9.71
N GLN A 6 3.35 9.19 8.72
CA GLN A 6 1.89 9.13 8.55
C GLN A 6 1.43 7.70 8.29
N LEU A 7 2.10 6.97 7.40
CA LEU A 7 1.83 5.56 7.10
C LEU A 7 1.92 4.67 8.35
N ILE A 8 2.98 4.81 9.14
CA ILE A 8 3.14 4.06 10.40
C ILE A 8 2.05 4.43 11.41
N LYS A 9 1.72 5.72 11.55
CA LYS A 9 0.64 6.17 12.45
C LYS A 9 -0.71 5.60 12.02
N LEU A 10 -1.02 5.61 10.73
CA LEU A 10 -2.24 5.03 10.18
C LEU A 10 -2.31 3.54 10.48
N GLY A 11 -1.26 2.77 10.17
CA GLY A 11 -1.21 1.34 10.44
C GLY A 11 -1.31 0.99 11.93
N ARG A 12 -0.73 1.80 12.82
CA ARG A 12 -0.90 1.66 14.28
C ARG A 12 -2.34 1.89 14.72
N LYS A 13 -2.98 2.96 14.23
CA LYS A 13 -4.39 3.23 14.50
C LYS A 13 -5.26 2.05 14.04
N ILE A 14 -5.07 1.56 12.82
CA ILE A 14 -5.82 0.42 12.28
C ILE A 14 -5.66 -0.83 13.16
N LYS A 15 -4.45 -1.07 13.67
CA LYS A 15 -4.18 -2.23 14.53
C LYS A 15 -4.83 -2.10 15.91
N SER A 16 -4.76 -0.92 16.51
CA SER A 16 -5.18 -0.68 17.89
C SER A 16 -6.66 -0.36 18.05
N ASP A 17 -7.28 0.20 17.02
CA ASP A 17 -8.61 0.80 17.12
C ASP A 17 -9.65 -0.01 16.35
N LYS A 18 -10.53 -0.71 17.07
CA LYS A 18 -11.66 -1.42 16.45
C LYS A 18 -12.62 -0.45 15.75
N SER A 19 -12.69 0.81 16.16
CA SER A 19 -13.56 1.83 15.56
C SER A 19 -13.10 2.31 14.20
N ILE A 20 -11.89 1.94 13.75
CA ILE A 20 -11.51 2.15 12.35
C ILE A 20 -12.35 1.31 11.38
N LYS A 21 -12.95 0.20 11.85
CA LYS A 21 -13.97 -0.53 11.10
C LYS A 21 -15.27 0.28 10.93
N ASP A 22 -15.49 1.24 11.83
CA ASP A 22 -16.65 2.12 11.88
C ASP A 22 -16.35 3.50 11.27
N ARG A 23 -15.10 3.77 10.86
CA ARG A 23 -14.77 4.95 10.06
C ARG A 23 -15.26 4.76 8.63
N SER A 24 -15.68 5.86 8.02
CA SER A 24 -16.15 5.84 6.65
C SER A 24 -15.04 5.29 5.72
N PRO A 25 -15.37 4.41 4.76
CA PRO A 25 -14.41 3.87 3.79
C PRO A 25 -13.55 4.96 3.13
N GLU A 26 -14.16 6.11 2.85
CA GLU A 26 -13.57 7.29 2.23
C GLU A 26 -12.44 7.87 3.07
N TYR A 27 -12.51 7.80 4.41
CA TYR A 27 -11.44 8.28 5.28
C TYR A 27 -10.13 7.52 5.01
N ILE A 28 -10.19 6.19 4.90
CA ILE A 28 -9.00 5.36 4.66
C ILE A 28 -8.46 5.63 3.26
N VAL A 29 -9.32 5.71 2.24
CA VAL A 29 -8.91 6.00 0.86
C VAL A 29 -8.24 7.36 0.77
N ASN A 30 -8.84 8.40 1.35
CA ASN A 30 -8.29 9.76 1.34
C ASN A 30 -6.95 9.88 2.08
N GLU A 31 -6.78 9.18 3.20
CA GLU A 31 -5.48 9.13 3.90
C GLU A 31 -4.40 8.46 3.05
N ILE A 32 -4.75 7.39 2.32
CA ILE A 32 -3.82 6.70 1.42
C ILE A 32 -3.44 7.57 0.22
N ASP A 33 -4.42 8.25 -0.39
CA ASP A 33 -4.17 9.21 -1.46
C ASP A 33 -3.27 10.37 -0.99
N SER A 34 -3.47 10.85 0.24
CA SER A 34 -2.63 11.88 0.85
C SER A 34 -1.19 11.41 1.05
N ILE A 35 -0.99 10.16 1.50
CA ILE A 35 0.33 9.56 1.65
C ILE A 35 0.99 9.39 0.27
N GLU A 36 0.27 8.87 -0.72
CA GLU A 36 0.77 8.68 -2.09
C GLU A 36 1.23 9.98 -2.72
N LYS A 37 0.43 11.05 -2.63
CA LYS A 37 0.80 12.37 -3.14
C LYS A 37 2.11 12.88 -2.55
N LYS A 38 2.39 12.56 -1.28
CA LYS A 38 3.66 12.92 -0.62
C LYS A 38 4.82 12.00 -0.97
N LEU A 39 4.54 10.79 -1.44
CA LEU A 39 5.54 9.84 -1.91
C LEU A 39 5.86 10.00 -3.38
N GLN A 40 4.99 10.64 -4.17
CA GLN A 40 5.21 10.85 -5.60
C GLN A 40 6.59 11.48 -5.85
N TRP A 41 7.32 10.92 -6.81
CA TRP A 41 8.70 11.29 -7.15
C TRP A 41 9.77 10.99 -6.09
N SER A 42 9.41 10.45 -4.92
CA SER A 42 10.39 9.93 -3.97
C SER A 42 10.96 8.59 -4.44
N SER A 43 12.13 8.21 -3.92
CA SER A 43 12.81 6.98 -4.32
C SER A 43 12.09 5.73 -3.81
N ILE A 44 11.87 4.78 -4.69
CA ILE A 44 11.31 3.46 -4.34
C ILE A 44 12.33 2.65 -3.52
N ASP A 45 13.62 2.74 -3.85
CA ASP A 45 14.68 2.12 -3.07
C ASP A 45 14.71 2.65 -1.63
N ASP A 46 14.55 3.96 -1.42
CA ASP A 46 14.51 4.52 -0.07
C ASP A 46 13.30 4.04 0.74
N PHE A 47 12.15 3.79 0.07
CA PHE A 47 11.03 3.13 0.71
C PHE A 47 11.38 1.72 1.16
N PHE A 48 11.98 0.90 0.29
CA PHE A 48 12.34 -0.49 0.63
C PHE A 48 13.53 -0.60 1.58
N LYS A 49 14.37 0.44 1.73
CA LYS A 49 15.34 0.53 2.83
C LYS A 49 14.65 0.62 4.20
N LEU A 50 13.52 1.32 4.27
CA LEU A 50 12.74 1.49 5.50
C LEU A 50 11.75 0.35 5.75
N PHE A 51 11.19 -0.21 4.67
CA PHE A 51 10.20 -1.26 4.68
C PHE A 51 10.69 -2.42 3.82
N PRO A 52 11.65 -3.24 4.32
CA PRO A 52 12.29 -4.26 3.52
C PRO A 52 11.27 -5.28 2.95
N PRO A 53 11.53 -5.80 1.74
CA PRO A 53 10.75 -6.89 1.17
C PRO A 53 10.80 -8.14 2.06
N VAL A 54 9.80 -9.02 1.92
CA VAL A 54 9.72 -10.29 2.65
C VAL A 54 11.01 -11.10 2.48
N LYS A 55 11.66 -11.49 3.57
CA LYS A 55 12.90 -12.30 3.54
C LYS A 55 12.67 -13.81 3.62
N LYS A 56 11.42 -14.28 3.57
CA LYS A 56 11.14 -15.71 3.58
C LYS A 56 11.73 -16.35 2.32
N ASN A 57 12.34 -17.51 2.47
CA ASN A 57 12.89 -18.32 1.36
C ASN A 57 12.07 -19.61 1.18
N ALA A 58 10.82 -19.62 1.64
CA ALA A 58 9.95 -20.78 1.53
C ALA A 58 9.19 -20.72 0.19
N ASP A 59 9.25 -21.79 -0.59
CA ASP A 59 8.41 -21.98 -1.79
C ASP A 59 7.02 -22.48 -1.37
N ASP A 60 6.32 -21.68 -0.55
CA ASP A 60 4.95 -21.95 -0.08
C ASP A 60 3.88 -21.25 -0.95
N GLY A 61 4.28 -20.74 -2.12
CA GLY A 61 3.42 -19.95 -3.00
C GLY A 61 3.23 -18.50 -2.55
N THR A 62 3.94 -18.06 -1.49
CA THR A 62 3.98 -16.65 -1.07
C THR A 62 5.24 -15.94 -1.60
N TRP A 63 5.36 -14.64 -1.30
CA TRP A 63 6.56 -13.88 -1.66
C TRP A 63 7.80 -14.44 -1.00
N ASN A 64 8.81 -14.72 -1.81
CA ASN A 64 10.17 -14.89 -1.32
C ASN A 64 11.02 -13.67 -1.66
N TYR A 65 12.18 -13.54 -1.02
CA TYR A 65 13.00 -12.34 -1.19
C TYR A 65 13.37 -12.08 -2.66
N LYS A 66 13.70 -13.13 -3.40
CA LYS A 66 14.09 -13.03 -4.80
C LYS A 66 12.92 -12.61 -5.68
N SER A 67 11.76 -13.25 -5.53
CA SER A 67 10.56 -12.92 -6.31
C SER A 67 10.02 -11.54 -5.98
N ALA A 68 10.12 -11.10 -4.72
CA ALA A 68 9.75 -9.75 -4.31
C ALA A 68 10.65 -8.69 -4.97
N LEU A 69 11.98 -8.90 -4.96
CA LEU A 69 12.90 -7.99 -5.65
C LEU A 69 12.68 -7.97 -7.17
N GLU A 70 12.46 -9.14 -7.78
CA GLU A 70 12.19 -9.24 -9.20
C GLU A 70 10.89 -8.51 -9.58
N PHE A 71 9.83 -8.70 -8.80
CA PHE A 71 8.57 -7.99 -8.96
C PHE A 71 8.77 -6.47 -8.83
N ILE A 72 9.52 -6.03 -7.82
CA ILE A 72 9.79 -4.59 -7.62
C ILE A 72 10.47 -4.01 -8.87
N ARG A 73 11.52 -4.69 -9.37
CA ARG A 73 12.30 -4.23 -10.52
C ARG A 73 11.49 -4.18 -11.82
N ILE A 74 10.58 -5.14 -12.02
CA ILE A 74 9.80 -5.24 -13.27
C ILE A 74 8.66 -4.22 -13.28
N ASN A 75 8.00 -4.02 -12.13
CA ASN A 75 6.74 -3.28 -12.07
C ASN A 75 6.89 -1.81 -11.66
N PHE A 76 8.06 -1.41 -11.15
CA PHE A 76 8.26 -0.05 -10.66
C PHE A 76 9.58 0.55 -11.18
N GLY A 77 9.57 1.88 -11.37
CA GLY A 77 10.75 2.64 -11.75
C GLY A 77 11.63 3.03 -10.56
N GLU A 78 12.54 3.98 -10.74
CA GLU A 78 13.40 4.49 -9.66
C GLU A 78 12.63 5.32 -8.62
N ARG A 79 11.51 5.92 -9.04
CA ARG A 79 10.69 6.84 -8.25
C ARG A 79 9.23 6.45 -8.31
N PHE A 80 8.49 6.74 -7.23
CA PHE A 80 7.04 6.53 -7.20
C PHE A 80 6.33 7.37 -8.27
N GLY A 81 5.68 6.68 -9.20
CA GLY A 81 4.70 7.22 -10.11
C GLY A 81 3.30 7.27 -9.48
N ARG A 82 2.29 7.45 -10.35
CA ARG A 82 0.88 7.41 -9.94
C ARG A 82 0.50 5.96 -9.60
N ASP A 83 -0.22 5.77 -8.50
CA ASP A 83 -0.75 4.48 -8.04
C ASP A 83 0.29 3.41 -7.63
N ASP A 84 1.58 3.66 -7.79
CA ASP A 84 2.66 2.74 -7.40
C ASP A 84 2.62 2.41 -5.90
N PHE A 85 2.35 3.41 -5.06
CA PHE A 85 2.27 3.18 -3.62
C PHE A 85 1.10 2.24 -3.27
N LYS A 86 -0.08 2.48 -3.87
CA LYS A 86 -1.25 1.62 -3.71
C LYS A 86 -0.96 0.18 -4.17
N LYS A 87 -0.32 0.01 -5.33
CA LYS A 87 0.11 -1.31 -5.82
C LYS A 87 1.05 -1.98 -4.83
N ILE A 88 2.04 -1.26 -4.29
CA ILE A 88 2.98 -1.83 -3.31
C ILE A 88 2.24 -2.32 -2.06
N ILE A 89 1.40 -1.48 -1.45
CA ILE A 89 0.73 -1.82 -0.18
C ILE A 89 -0.29 -2.96 -0.33
N THR A 90 -0.89 -3.17 -1.51
CA THR A 90 -1.87 -4.24 -1.72
C THR A 90 -1.25 -5.60 -2.07
N ASN A 91 -0.01 -5.63 -2.55
CA ASN A 91 0.67 -6.87 -2.92
C ASN A 91 1.25 -7.65 -1.73
N GLY A 92 1.43 -7.02 -0.57
CA GLY A 92 1.90 -7.71 0.65
C GLY A 92 3.36 -8.21 0.60
N LEU A 93 4.20 -7.61 -0.26
CA LEU A 93 5.58 -8.03 -0.52
C LEU A 93 6.62 -7.55 0.52
N TYR A 94 6.18 -6.98 1.65
CA TYR A 94 7.02 -6.34 2.68
C TYR A 94 6.85 -7.00 4.06
N GLU A 95 7.84 -6.87 4.93
CA GLU A 95 7.82 -7.51 6.27
C GLU A 95 6.99 -6.73 7.31
N ASN A 96 6.76 -5.44 7.09
CA ASN A 96 6.19 -4.57 8.10
C ASN A 96 4.69 -4.88 8.34
N PRO A 97 4.29 -5.33 9.55
CA PRO A 97 2.91 -5.72 9.81
C PRO A 97 1.93 -4.54 9.77
N TYR A 98 2.39 -3.30 9.97
CA TYR A 98 1.53 -2.12 9.89
C TYR A 98 1.19 -1.78 8.45
N LEU A 99 2.16 -1.88 7.53
CA LEU A 99 1.88 -1.71 6.09
C LEU A 99 0.87 -2.76 5.61
N PHE A 100 0.98 -3.99 6.11
CA PHE A 100 0.05 -5.06 5.73
C PHE A 100 -1.38 -4.72 6.15
N LYS A 101 -1.55 -4.23 7.38
CA LYS A 101 -2.85 -3.76 7.87
C LYS A 101 -3.38 -2.58 7.08
N VAL A 102 -2.51 -1.68 6.64
CA VAL A 102 -2.88 -0.55 5.79
C VAL A 102 -3.38 -1.04 4.42
N GLY A 103 -2.65 -1.93 3.77
CA GLY A 103 -3.06 -2.51 2.48
C GLY A 103 -4.40 -3.26 2.57
N VAL A 104 -4.59 -4.07 3.61
CA VAL A 104 -5.86 -4.77 3.85
C VAL A 104 -7.00 -3.78 4.13
N ALA A 105 -6.77 -2.78 4.99
CA ALA A 105 -7.80 -1.78 5.28
C ALA A 105 -8.18 -0.99 4.02
N TYR A 106 -7.20 -0.62 3.19
CA TYR A 106 -7.43 0.02 1.92
C TYR A 106 -8.32 -0.85 1.02
N LEU A 107 -7.98 -2.13 0.80
CA LEU A 107 -8.79 -3.04 -0.02
C LEU A 107 -10.23 -3.21 0.50
N ILE A 108 -10.41 -3.31 1.82
CA ILE A 108 -11.74 -3.40 2.45
C ILE A 108 -12.52 -2.10 2.25
N SER A 109 -11.86 -0.96 2.37
CA SER A 109 -12.49 0.34 2.13
C SER A 109 -12.92 0.46 0.68
N LEU A 110 -12.03 0.12 -0.28
CA LEU A 110 -12.35 0.12 -1.71
C LEU A 110 -13.58 -0.72 -2.05
N SER A 111 -13.78 -1.87 -1.38
CA SER A 111 -14.94 -2.73 -1.62
C SER A 111 -16.25 -2.23 -0.99
N ARG A 112 -16.21 -1.12 -0.24
CA ARG A 112 -17.33 -0.55 0.52
C ARG A 112 -17.63 0.89 0.13
N VAL A 113 -16.85 1.47 -0.77
CA VAL A 113 -17.16 2.79 -1.30
C VAL A 113 -18.34 2.63 -2.26
N ASP A 114 -19.49 3.20 -1.89
CA ASP A 114 -20.70 3.24 -2.72
C ASP A 114 -20.77 4.51 -3.60
N ASP A 115 -19.70 5.30 -3.61
CA ASP A 115 -19.55 6.51 -4.42
C ASP A 115 -19.05 6.15 -5.84
N GLU A 116 -19.92 6.30 -6.84
CA GLU A 116 -19.63 6.02 -8.26
C GLU A 116 -18.38 6.76 -8.75
N GLU A 117 -18.14 8.01 -8.35
CA GLU A 117 -16.97 8.79 -8.79
C GLU A 117 -15.68 8.23 -8.19
N MET A 118 -15.74 7.69 -6.97
CA MET A 118 -14.60 6.98 -6.40
C MET A 118 -14.42 5.59 -7.02
N LEU A 119 -15.50 4.86 -7.30
CA LEU A 119 -15.41 3.54 -7.93
C LEU A 119 -14.74 3.60 -9.31
N GLU A 120 -15.02 4.63 -10.12
CA GLU A 120 -14.34 4.86 -11.40
C GLU A 120 -12.82 5.03 -11.21
N ARG A 121 -12.39 5.82 -10.21
CA ARG A 121 -10.96 5.99 -9.89
C ARG A 121 -10.28 4.70 -9.43
N ILE A 122 -11.04 3.79 -8.84
CA ILE A 122 -10.54 2.51 -8.34
C ILE A 122 -10.41 1.49 -9.47
N ILE A 123 -11.34 1.51 -10.42
CA ILE A 123 -11.34 0.65 -11.61
C ILE A 123 -10.11 0.96 -12.48
N ASP A 124 -9.75 2.23 -12.65
CA ASP A 124 -8.54 2.62 -13.39
C ASP A 124 -7.24 2.01 -12.84
N VAL A 125 -7.17 1.70 -11.54
CA VAL A 125 -5.99 1.05 -10.91
C VAL A 125 -5.88 -0.44 -11.26
N LYS A 126 -6.99 -1.09 -11.67
CA LYS A 126 -7.02 -2.52 -11.99
C LYS A 126 -6.81 -2.86 -13.48
N PHE A 127 -6.75 -1.87 -14.36
CA PHE A 127 -6.65 -2.07 -15.82
C PHE A 127 -5.44 -1.38 -16.47
N ILE A 128 -4.29 -1.40 -15.80
CA ILE A 128 -3.01 -1.14 -16.48
C ILE A 128 -2.30 -2.48 -16.58
N ASP A 129 -2.49 -3.11 -17.74
CA ASP A 129 -1.75 -4.30 -18.23
C ASP A 129 -0.23 -4.07 -18.23
#